data_AF-A0A7S4E1K9-F1
#
_entry.id   AF-A0A7S4E1K9-F1
#
_cell.length_a   1.000
_cell.length_b   1.000
_cell.length_c   1.000
_cell.angle_alpha   90.00
_cell.angle_beta   90.00
_cell.angle_gamma   90.00
#
_symmetry.space_group_name_H-M   'P 1'
#
loop_
_entity.id
_entity.type
_entity.pdbx_description
1 polymer ?
#
loop_
_entity_poly.entity_id
_entity_poly.type
_entity_poly.pdbx_seq_one_letter_code
_entity_poly.pdbx_strand_id
1 'polypeptide(L)'
;MRLALCSCTLATGLRMASTTPQKAARRQATTAGTPAKRPKTSPHFRKGAFPPVVDEQTRPHTLLLGTQPSDTSLRENRYFMTNANVFWHIVGDALGFRRGFHVDGRTEACDFIRPHLLHDEELDYDDAVKKFTGAGYALWDTVASSQRKGSLDSAIQDAEYADVRGLLRTYPSIRRICFATGGGSAKIFAKAHAAWLKEPGAFRRRDDALAKAAFPKVPTTGEGVELCILLSASPASNPRETWSAAKQRQKGHSDQWAARPAALYPFKRRQWFDVCFA
;
A
#
# COMPACT_ATOMS: atom_id res chain seq x y z
N MET A 1 24.91 -56.64 -10.74
CA MET A 1 25.32 -58.05 -10.79
C MET A 1 25.13 -58.64 -9.40
N ARG A 2 24.23 -59.64 -9.26
CA ARG A 2 23.86 -60.49 -8.08
C ARG A 2 23.19 -59.76 -6.89
N LEU A 3 21.87 -59.88 -6.64
CA LEU A 3 21.03 -60.99 -6.11
C LEU A 3 21.39 -61.50 -4.70
N ALA A 4 20.48 -61.29 -3.74
CA ALA A 4 19.99 -62.34 -2.84
C ALA A 4 18.65 -61.91 -2.18
N LEU A 5 17.64 -62.75 -2.37
CA LEU A 5 16.30 -62.73 -1.76
C LEU A 5 16.33 -63.37 -0.36
N CYS A 6 15.35 -63.07 0.50
CA CYS A 6 14.58 -64.12 1.17
C CYS A 6 13.22 -63.61 1.67
N SER A 7 12.18 -64.33 1.26
CA SER A 7 10.75 -64.16 1.56
C SER A 7 10.34 -64.92 2.84
N CYS A 8 9.15 -64.60 3.37
CA CYS A 8 8.09 -65.51 3.88
C CYS A 8 7.24 -64.79 4.96
N THR A 9 5.92 -64.95 5.17
CA THR A 9 4.73 -65.43 4.42
C THR A 9 3.52 -64.95 5.25
N LEU A 10 2.35 -64.81 4.60
CA LEU A 10 1.04 -64.43 5.13
C LEU A 10 0.51 -65.29 6.30
N ALA A 11 -0.42 -64.73 7.08
CA ALA A 11 -1.67 -65.42 7.44
C ALA A 11 -2.79 -64.45 7.89
N THR A 12 -3.98 -64.78 7.40
CA THR A 12 -5.28 -64.09 7.38
C THR A 12 -6.15 -64.49 8.58
N GLY A 13 -7.17 -63.71 8.98
CA GLY A 13 -8.28 -64.28 9.76
C GLY A 13 -9.23 -63.35 10.53
N LEU A 14 -10.43 -63.16 9.97
CA LEU A 14 -11.69 -62.58 10.51
C LEU A 14 -12.08 -62.96 11.96
N ARG A 15 -12.81 -62.06 12.67
CA ARG A 15 -14.27 -62.15 12.93
C ARG A 15 -14.83 -61.03 13.83
N MET A 16 -16.07 -60.63 13.53
CA MET A 16 -16.94 -59.74 14.32
C MET A 16 -17.59 -60.47 15.52
N ALA A 17 -17.98 -59.73 16.57
CA ALA A 17 -19.34 -59.72 17.13
C ALA A 17 -19.46 -58.86 18.40
N SER A 18 -20.62 -58.22 18.53
CA SER A 18 -21.18 -57.37 19.59
C SER A 18 -21.41 -58.06 20.95
N THR A 19 -21.46 -57.28 22.05
CA THR A 19 -22.59 -57.21 23.02
C THR A 19 -22.31 -56.23 24.18
N THR A 20 -23.37 -55.57 24.63
CA THR A 20 -23.51 -54.48 25.63
C THR A 20 -23.24 -54.93 27.09
N PRO A 21 -23.04 -54.01 28.07
CA PRO A 21 -24.21 -53.55 28.83
C PRO A 21 -24.21 -52.07 29.26
N GLN A 22 -25.44 -51.65 29.51
CA GLN A 22 -26.01 -50.39 30.00
C GLN A 22 -25.55 -50.02 31.43
N LYS A 23 -25.37 -48.71 31.71
CA LYS A 23 -25.81 -48.11 32.99
C LYS A 23 -25.90 -46.58 32.92
N ALA A 24 -27.09 -46.10 33.27
CA ALA A 24 -27.45 -44.71 33.42
C ALA A 24 -26.80 -44.07 34.65
N ALA A 25 -26.34 -42.82 34.51
CA ALA A 25 -26.14 -41.92 35.63
C ALA A 25 -26.48 -40.48 35.19
N ARG A 26 -27.66 -40.03 35.60
CA ARG A 26 -28.14 -38.65 35.50
C ARG A 26 -27.39 -37.80 36.52
N ARG A 27 -26.62 -36.79 36.07
CA ARG A 27 -26.08 -35.74 36.94
C ARG A 27 -26.20 -34.36 36.28
N GLN A 28 -27.18 -33.64 36.80
CA GLN A 28 -27.24 -32.19 37.10
C GLN A 28 -26.55 -31.22 36.12
N ALA A 29 -27.40 -30.41 35.48
CA ALA A 29 -27.02 -29.19 34.79
C ALA A 29 -26.40 -28.19 35.77
N THR A 30 -25.09 -28.01 35.68
CA THR A 30 -24.39 -26.84 36.19
C THR A 30 -24.39 -25.76 35.12
N THR A 31 -24.96 -24.61 35.43
CA THR A 31 -24.95 -23.39 34.63
C THR A 31 -23.52 -22.98 34.31
N ALA A 32 -23.10 -23.23 33.06
CA ALA A 32 -21.85 -22.72 32.54
C ALA A 32 -21.96 -21.20 32.38
N GLY A 33 -21.34 -20.46 33.31
CA GLY A 33 -21.08 -19.04 33.12
C GLY A 33 -20.26 -18.84 31.84
N THR A 34 -20.69 -17.91 31.00
CA THR A 34 -19.99 -17.49 29.78
C THR A 34 -18.51 -17.26 30.09
N PRO A 35 -17.56 -17.89 29.38
CA PRO A 35 -16.15 -17.65 29.64
C PRO A 35 -15.86 -16.18 29.33
N ALA A 36 -15.37 -15.44 30.33
CA ALA A 36 -14.86 -14.09 30.14
C ALA A 36 -13.87 -14.12 28.97
N LYS A 37 -14.14 -13.31 27.94
CA LYS A 37 -13.29 -13.19 26.75
C LYS A 37 -11.87 -12.89 27.22
N ARG A 38 -10.94 -13.85 27.04
CA ARG A 38 -9.50 -13.57 27.14
C ARG A 38 -9.18 -12.34 26.28
N PRO A 39 -8.36 -11.39 26.76
CA PRO A 39 -7.93 -10.27 25.93
C PRO A 39 -7.31 -10.83 24.65
N LYS A 40 -7.83 -10.43 23.49
CA LYS A 40 -7.21 -10.75 22.20
C LYS A 40 -6.03 -9.83 21.97
N THR A 41 -4.93 -10.04 22.70
CA THR A 41 -3.65 -9.41 22.39
C THR A 41 -2.77 -10.43 21.66
N SER A 42 -3.12 -10.74 20.40
CA SER A 42 -2.08 -11.24 19.49
C SER A 42 -1.10 -10.09 19.27
N PRO A 43 0.22 -10.27 19.45
CA PRO A 43 1.18 -9.21 19.17
C PRO A 43 1.10 -8.90 17.68
N HIS A 44 0.42 -7.82 17.30
CA HIS A 44 0.47 -7.35 15.93
C HIS A 44 1.89 -6.79 15.74
N PHE A 45 2.70 -7.47 14.92
CA PHE A 45 4.04 -7.01 14.57
C PHE A 45 3.97 -5.56 14.09
N ARG A 46 4.70 -4.69 14.78
CA ARG A 46 4.82 -3.27 14.42
C ARG A 46 5.63 -3.18 13.12
N LYS A 47 5.11 -2.45 12.14
CA LYS A 47 5.77 -2.17 10.87
C LYS A 47 6.32 -0.76 10.88
N GLY A 48 7.59 -0.59 10.54
CA GLY A 48 8.21 0.71 10.30
C GLY A 48 8.19 1.08 8.81
N ALA A 49 8.12 2.36 8.50
CA ALA A 49 8.42 2.89 7.17
C ALA A 49 9.93 3.06 6.98
N PHE A 50 10.34 3.36 5.76
CA PHE A 50 11.74 3.68 5.45
C PHE A 50 12.08 5.12 5.84
N PRO A 51 13.37 5.48 5.95
CA PRO A 51 13.81 6.86 5.95
C PRO A 51 13.36 7.62 4.69
N PRO A 52 13.30 8.96 4.71
CA PRO A 52 13.01 9.75 3.52
C PRO A 52 14.11 9.50 2.47
N VAL A 53 13.69 9.23 1.24
CA VAL A 53 14.58 9.07 0.09
C VAL A 53 14.69 10.43 -0.60
N VAL A 54 15.88 11.01 -0.50
CA VAL A 54 16.26 12.31 -1.01
C VAL A 54 17.66 12.22 -1.59
N ASP A 55 17.94 12.99 -2.63
CA ASP A 55 19.31 13.26 -3.06
C ASP A 55 19.78 14.54 -2.36
N GLU A 56 20.82 14.43 -1.51
CA GLU A 56 21.36 15.54 -0.75
C GLU A 56 22.12 16.56 -1.63
N GLN A 57 22.57 16.14 -2.81
CA GLN A 57 23.27 17.01 -3.76
C GLN A 57 22.28 17.84 -4.60
N THR A 58 21.06 17.33 -4.75
CA THR A 58 19.97 18.02 -5.44
C THR A 58 19.13 18.80 -4.42
N ARG A 59 18.59 19.96 -4.82
CA ARG A 59 17.63 20.70 -3.98
C ARG A 59 16.22 20.16 -4.23
N PRO A 60 15.65 19.28 -3.37
CA PRO A 60 14.34 18.71 -3.65
C PRO A 60 13.27 19.80 -3.60
N HIS A 61 12.38 19.82 -4.59
CA HIS A 61 11.29 20.78 -4.71
C HIS A 61 9.92 20.17 -4.38
N THR A 62 9.76 18.85 -4.55
CA THR A 62 8.50 18.14 -4.32
C THR A 62 8.72 16.89 -3.47
N LEU A 63 7.94 16.73 -2.40
CA LEU A 63 7.88 15.52 -1.58
C LEU A 63 6.66 14.67 -1.94
N LEU A 64 6.86 13.42 -2.33
CA LEU A 64 5.80 12.46 -2.53
C LEU A 64 5.61 11.63 -1.25
N LEU A 65 4.41 11.69 -0.68
CA LEU A 65 4.04 10.94 0.52
C LEU A 65 3.13 9.75 0.18
N GLY A 66 3.61 8.55 0.52
CA GLY A 66 2.79 7.37 0.69
C GLY A 66 2.06 7.36 2.05
N THR A 67 1.27 6.32 2.30
CA THR A 67 0.68 6.11 3.64
C THR A 67 1.67 5.40 4.55
N GLN A 68 2.03 4.16 4.21
CA GLN A 68 3.04 3.32 4.85
C GLN A 68 3.38 2.16 3.89
N PRO A 69 4.64 1.69 3.78
CA PRO A 69 5.02 0.69 2.80
C PRO A 69 4.26 -0.64 2.97
N SER A 70 3.89 -1.25 1.83
CA SER A 70 3.25 -2.58 1.82
C SER A 70 4.21 -3.68 2.29
N ASP A 71 3.70 -4.85 2.65
CA ASP A 71 4.52 -5.99 3.07
C ASP A 71 5.52 -6.41 1.99
N THR A 72 5.12 -6.27 0.72
CA THR A 72 6.03 -6.48 -0.41
C THR A 72 7.12 -5.43 -0.44
N SER A 73 6.78 -4.15 -0.30
CA SER A 73 7.79 -3.08 -0.23
C SER A 73 8.77 -3.29 0.92
N LEU A 74 8.27 -3.65 2.12
CA LEU A 74 9.10 -3.92 3.29
C LEU A 74 10.05 -5.09 3.08
N ARG A 75 9.56 -6.18 2.47
CA ARG A 75 10.40 -7.35 2.16
C ARG A 75 11.49 -7.04 1.14
N GLU A 76 11.13 -6.28 0.09
CA GLU A 76 12.09 -5.88 -0.95
C GLU A 76 12.98 -4.71 -0.50
N ASN A 77 12.74 -4.12 0.68
CA ASN A 77 13.36 -2.88 1.15
C ASN A 77 13.28 -1.73 0.11
N ARG A 78 12.15 -1.63 -0.59
CA ARG A 78 11.98 -0.78 -1.77
C ARG A 78 10.55 -0.22 -1.85
N TYR A 79 10.42 1.03 -2.24
CA TYR A 79 9.13 1.72 -2.36
C TYR A 79 8.30 1.20 -3.54
N PHE A 80 6.99 1.12 -3.33
CA PHE A 80 5.99 0.84 -4.38
C PHE A 80 6.24 -0.44 -5.20
N MET A 81 6.68 -1.53 -4.54
CA MET A 81 7.17 -2.72 -5.24
C MET A 81 6.11 -3.69 -5.74
N THR A 82 4.86 -3.62 -5.31
CA THR A 82 3.84 -4.56 -5.81
C THR A 82 3.66 -4.40 -7.33
N ASN A 83 3.54 -5.51 -8.07
CA ASN A 83 3.41 -5.46 -9.53
C ASN A 83 2.13 -4.74 -10.00
N ALA A 84 1.10 -4.67 -9.14
CA ALA A 84 -0.13 -3.91 -9.40
C ALA A 84 -0.01 -2.39 -9.13
N ASN A 85 1.11 -1.94 -8.55
CA ASN A 85 1.36 -0.53 -8.29
C ASN A 85 1.97 0.14 -9.53
N VAL A 86 1.39 1.26 -9.94
CA VAL A 86 1.78 1.97 -11.17
C VAL A 86 2.67 3.19 -10.96
N PHE A 87 3.10 3.43 -9.72
CA PHE A 87 3.95 4.56 -9.36
C PHE A 87 5.17 4.66 -10.27
N TRP A 88 5.98 3.60 -10.32
CA TRP A 88 7.22 3.59 -11.10
C TRP A 88 7.00 3.58 -12.61
N HIS A 89 5.82 3.15 -13.08
CA HIS A 89 5.44 3.30 -14.49
C HIS A 89 5.12 4.77 -14.83
N ILE A 90 4.37 5.47 -13.96
CA ILE A 90 4.05 6.88 -14.14
C ILE A 90 5.31 7.74 -14.02
N VAL A 91 6.16 7.49 -13.02
CA VAL A 91 7.45 8.17 -12.85
C VAL A 91 8.34 7.95 -14.06
N GLY A 92 8.44 6.71 -14.54
CA GLY A 92 9.19 6.38 -15.74
C GLY A 92 8.70 7.16 -16.96
N ASP A 93 7.40 7.14 -17.22
CA ASP A 93 6.81 7.92 -18.32
C ASP A 93 7.12 9.43 -18.18
N ALA A 94 7.10 9.99 -16.96
CA ALA A 94 7.38 11.40 -16.70
C ALA A 94 8.86 11.77 -16.88
N LEU A 95 9.77 10.88 -16.49
CA LEU A 95 11.21 11.17 -16.42
C LEU A 95 12.02 10.51 -17.54
N GLY A 96 11.38 9.82 -18.49
CA GLY A 96 12.08 9.24 -19.63
C GLY A 96 12.75 7.91 -19.32
N PHE A 97 12.07 6.99 -18.65
CA PHE A 97 12.54 5.61 -18.48
C PHE A 97 11.39 4.60 -18.35
N ARG A 98 11.70 3.31 -18.47
CA ARG A 98 10.82 2.19 -18.18
C ARG A 98 11.27 1.50 -16.90
N ARG A 99 10.29 1.12 -16.07
CA ARG A 99 10.52 0.29 -14.88
C ARG A 99 11.05 -1.09 -15.30
N GLY A 100 12.29 -1.44 -14.93
CA GLY A 100 12.90 -2.75 -15.19
C GLY A 100 12.95 -3.70 -13.98
N PHE A 101 12.23 -3.41 -12.90
CA PHE A 101 12.29 -4.17 -11.63
C PHE A 101 10.93 -4.67 -11.15
N HIS A 102 10.87 -5.94 -10.75
CA HIS A 102 9.62 -6.65 -10.48
C HIS A 102 9.75 -7.60 -9.31
N VAL A 103 8.62 -7.93 -8.70
CA VAL A 103 8.55 -8.94 -7.65
C VAL A 103 8.32 -10.30 -8.30
N ASP A 104 9.06 -11.31 -7.82
CA ASP A 104 9.02 -12.70 -8.28
C ASP A 104 9.32 -12.90 -9.79
N GLY A 105 10.16 -12.02 -10.37
CA GLY A 105 10.57 -12.14 -11.78
C GLY A 105 9.44 -11.92 -12.81
N ARG A 106 8.26 -11.44 -12.37
CA ARG A 106 7.15 -11.11 -13.27
C ARG A 106 7.38 -9.74 -13.92
N THR A 107 8.17 -9.75 -14.99
CA THR A 107 8.66 -8.59 -15.72
C THR A 107 7.60 -7.82 -16.52
N GLU A 108 6.45 -8.42 -16.76
CA GLU A 108 5.44 -7.76 -17.57
C GLU A 108 4.68 -6.75 -16.72
N ALA A 109 4.91 -5.46 -16.99
CA ALA A 109 3.92 -4.42 -16.67
C ALA A 109 2.55 -5.00 -17.04
N CYS A 110 1.59 -4.98 -16.12
CA CYS A 110 0.29 -5.62 -16.34
C CYS A 110 -0.22 -5.31 -17.75
N ASP A 111 -0.73 -6.31 -18.48
CA ASP A 111 -1.03 -6.21 -19.93
C ASP A 111 -1.76 -4.93 -20.36
N PHE A 112 -2.56 -4.34 -19.46
CA PHE A 112 -3.28 -3.09 -19.70
C PHE A 112 -2.42 -1.81 -19.70
N ILE A 113 -1.21 -1.83 -19.12
CA ILE A 113 -0.28 -0.68 -19.09
C ILE A 113 0.66 -0.72 -20.28
N ARG A 114 1.09 -1.92 -20.67
CA ARG A 114 2.12 -2.14 -21.70
C ARG A 114 1.89 -1.33 -22.99
N PRO A 115 0.67 -1.21 -23.55
CA PRO A 115 0.42 -0.42 -24.75
C PRO A 115 0.56 1.10 -24.56
N HIS A 116 0.72 1.57 -23.32
CA HIS A 116 0.75 2.98 -22.98
C HIS A 116 2.14 3.48 -22.55
N LEU A 117 3.10 2.59 -22.29
CA LEU A 117 4.45 2.99 -21.88
C LEU A 117 5.15 3.77 -23.00
N LEU A 118 5.85 4.85 -22.64
CA LEU A 118 6.41 5.80 -23.62
C LEU A 118 7.88 5.56 -23.98
N HIS A 119 8.60 4.80 -23.16
CA HIS A 119 10.06 4.70 -23.22
C HIS A 119 10.52 3.26 -23.28
N ASP A 120 11.68 3.03 -23.91
CA ASP A 120 12.30 1.70 -24.07
C ASP A 120 13.48 1.45 -23.15
N GLU A 121 14.15 2.50 -22.65
CA GLU A 121 15.27 2.38 -21.71
C GLU A 121 14.76 1.86 -20.35
N GLU A 122 15.12 0.63 -19.99
CA GLU A 122 14.78 0.05 -18.70
C GLU A 122 15.84 0.40 -17.65
N LEU A 123 15.38 0.94 -16.52
CA LEU A 123 16.22 1.16 -15.34
C LEU A 123 15.89 0.14 -14.24
N ASP A 124 16.94 -0.28 -13.53
CA ASP A 124 16.75 -0.97 -12.26
C ASP A 124 16.18 -0.03 -11.18
N TYR A 125 15.89 -0.58 -10.00
CA TYR A 125 15.25 0.21 -8.94
C TYR A 125 16.15 1.35 -8.46
N ASP A 126 17.44 1.10 -8.30
CA ASP A 126 18.34 2.07 -7.69
C ASP A 126 18.61 3.23 -8.66
N ASP A 127 18.74 2.95 -9.96
CA ASP A 127 18.88 3.97 -10.99
C ASP A 127 17.57 4.73 -11.23
N ALA A 128 16.41 4.08 -11.13
CA ALA A 128 15.12 4.77 -11.14
C ALA A 128 14.97 5.73 -9.95
N VAL A 129 15.41 5.33 -8.75
CA VAL A 129 15.43 6.20 -7.56
C VAL A 129 16.39 7.36 -7.75
N LYS A 130 17.61 7.13 -8.26
CA LYS A 130 18.58 8.20 -8.55
C LYS A 130 18.03 9.19 -9.56
N LYS A 131 17.44 8.71 -10.66
CA LYS A 131 16.84 9.57 -11.70
C LYS A 131 15.69 10.39 -11.14
N PHE A 132 14.85 9.78 -10.28
CA PHE A 132 13.76 10.47 -9.61
C PHE A 132 14.24 11.54 -8.60
N THR A 133 15.21 11.19 -7.76
CA THR A 133 15.73 12.10 -6.72
C THR A 133 16.61 13.21 -7.30
N GLY A 134 17.44 12.90 -8.29
CA GLY A 134 18.23 13.88 -9.04
C GLY A 134 17.38 14.84 -9.87
N ALA A 135 16.13 14.46 -10.20
CA ALA A 135 15.15 15.37 -10.79
C ALA A 135 14.46 16.28 -9.75
N GLY A 136 14.87 16.25 -8.48
CA GLY A 136 14.35 17.13 -7.42
C GLY A 136 13.12 16.60 -6.68
N TYR A 137 12.79 15.31 -6.82
CA TYR A 137 11.68 14.69 -6.11
C TYR A 137 12.16 13.87 -4.89
N ALA A 138 11.42 13.95 -3.79
CA ALA A 138 11.66 13.16 -2.58
C ALA A 138 10.55 12.12 -2.37
N LEU A 139 10.85 10.99 -1.71
CA LEU A 139 9.86 9.97 -1.33
C LEU A 139 9.87 9.74 0.17
N TRP A 140 8.69 9.66 0.77
CA TRP A 140 8.54 9.17 2.13
C TRP A 140 7.12 8.67 2.39
N ASP A 141 6.79 8.40 3.65
CA ASP A 141 5.45 8.01 4.10
C ASP A 141 4.97 8.90 5.24
N THR A 142 3.66 9.08 5.32
CA THR A 142 3.04 9.82 6.44
C THR A 142 3.14 9.06 7.77
N VAL A 143 3.06 7.72 7.75
CA VAL A 143 3.11 6.88 8.95
C VAL A 143 4.50 6.26 9.08
N ALA A 144 5.24 6.70 10.10
CA ALA A 144 6.57 6.20 10.41
C ALA A 144 6.52 4.79 10.99
N SER A 145 5.54 4.48 11.84
CA SER A 145 5.35 3.14 12.38
C SER A 145 3.90 2.87 12.75
N SER A 146 3.46 1.60 12.68
CA SER A 146 2.10 1.23 13.10
C SER A 146 1.98 -0.27 13.38
N GLN A 147 0.94 -0.67 14.11
CA GLN A 147 0.45 -2.05 14.11
C GLN A 147 -0.52 -2.22 12.93
N ARG A 148 -0.15 -3.05 11.94
CA ARG A 148 -0.99 -3.26 10.76
C ARG A 148 -0.92 -4.68 10.22
N LYS A 149 -2.06 -5.34 10.10
CA LYS A 149 -2.19 -6.60 9.33
C LYS A 149 -2.42 -6.29 7.85
N GLY A 150 -1.61 -6.87 6.97
CA GLY A 150 -1.63 -6.58 5.53
C GLY A 150 -1.19 -5.15 5.22
N SER A 151 -1.69 -4.59 4.11
CA SER A 151 -1.26 -3.29 3.57
C SER A 151 -2.39 -2.25 3.44
N LEU A 152 -3.61 -2.55 3.92
CA LEU A 152 -4.73 -1.62 3.83
C LEU A 152 -4.61 -0.51 4.87
N ASP A 153 -4.86 0.73 4.47
CA ASP A 153 -4.81 1.90 5.37
C ASP A 153 -5.84 1.81 6.50
N SER A 154 -7.00 1.18 6.25
CA SER A 154 -8.03 0.94 7.27
C SER A 154 -7.60 -0.03 8.39
N ALA A 155 -6.50 -0.78 8.17
CA ALA A 155 -5.96 -1.70 9.15
C ALA A 155 -4.83 -1.10 10.01
N ILE A 156 -4.50 0.19 9.82
CA ILE A 156 -3.51 0.92 10.62
C ILE A 156 -4.05 1.16 12.04
N GLN A 157 -3.29 0.72 13.03
CA GLN A 157 -3.54 0.95 14.46
C GLN A 157 -2.26 1.46 15.13
N ASP A 158 -2.40 2.22 16.22
CA ASP A 158 -1.28 2.74 17.02
C ASP A 158 -0.18 3.40 16.18
N ALA A 159 -0.61 4.29 15.27
CA ALA A 159 0.26 4.97 14.33
C ALA A 159 1.15 6.02 15.00
N GLU A 160 2.44 5.94 14.74
CA GLU A 160 3.37 7.07 14.87
C GLU A 160 3.56 7.70 13.49
N TYR A 161 3.53 9.03 13.47
CA TYR A 161 3.64 9.80 12.23
C TYR A 161 5.07 10.26 11.98
N ALA A 162 5.44 10.36 10.71
CA ALA A 162 6.73 10.87 10.29
C ALA A 162 6.88 12.37 10.64
N ASP A 163 8.10 12.80 11.02
CA ASP A 163 8.39 14.23 11.23
C ASP A 163 8.57 14.97 9.89
N VAL A 164 7.47 15.07 9.14
CA VAL A 164 7.44 15.82 7.88
C VAL A 164 7.82 17.29 8.11
N ARG A 165 7.44 17.87 9.26
CA ARG A 165 7.82 19.24 9.61
C ARG A 165 9.33 19.38 9.73
N GLY A 166 10.01 18.42 10.36
CA GLY A 166 11.46 18.33 10.40
C GLY A 166 12.09 18.23 9.03
N LEU A 167 11.57 17.35 8.17
CA LEU A 167 12.07 17.22 6.80
C LEU A 167 11.97 18.54 6.01
N LEU A 168 10.85 19.26 6.12
CA LEU A 168 10.68 20.56 5.46
C LEU A 168 11.58 21.66 6.04
N ARG A 169 11.97 21.57 7.32
CA ARG A 169 12.99 22.47 7.90
C ARG A 169 14.38 22.16 7.33
N THR A 170 14.72 20.89 7.17
CA THR A 170 16.00 20.47 6.57
C THR A 170 16.06 20.85 5.08
N TYR A 171 14.95 20.69 4.36
CA TYR A 171 14.84 20.96 2.93
C TYR A 171 13.78 22.04 2.62
N PRO A 172 14.07 23.32 2.90
CA PRO A 172 13.11 24.42 2.68
C PRO A 172 12.83 24.70 1.20
N SER A 173 13.59 24.10 0.28
CA SER A 173 13.31 24.10 -1.16
C SER A 173 12.06 23.31 -1.52
N ILE A 174 11.61 22.39 -0.65
CA ILE A 174 10.38 21.63 -0.86
C ILE A 174 9.19 22.59 -0.71
N ARG A 175 8.58 22.93 -1.85
CA ARG A 175 7.41 23.82 -1.92
C ARG A 175 6.12 23.10 -2.26
N ARG A 176 6.18 21.77 -2.45
CA ARG A 176 5.02 20.93 -2.77
C ARG A 176 5.08 19.57 -2.07
N ILE A 177 3.94 19.14 -1.54
CA ILE A 177 3.71 17.77 -1.04
C ILE A 177 2.62 17.12 -1.88
N CYS A 178 2.95 15.97 -2.47
CA CYS A 178 2.07 15.18 -3.32
C CYS A 178 1.69 13.86 -2.63
N PHE A 179 0.41 13.66 -2.33
CA PHE A 179 -0.08 12.42 -1.72
C PHE A 179 -0.26 11.31 -2.76
N ALA A 180 0.73 10.42 -2.88
CA ALA A 180 0.86 9.38 -3.92
C ALA A 180 -0.18 8.24 -3.81
N THR A 181 -0.72 8.00 -2.61
CA THR A 181 -1.79 7.01 -2.36
C THR A 181 -3.18 7.65 -2.36
N GLY A 182 -3.27 8.94 -2.70
CA GLY A 182 -4.51 9.70 -2.81
C GLY A 182 -5.12 10.16 -1.49
N GLY A 183 -6.45 10.30 -1.46
CA GLY A 183 -7.15 10.93 -0.33
C GLY A 183 -6.97 10.23 1.02
N GLY A 184 -6.58 8.95 1.04
CA GLY A 184 -6.29 8.20 2.26
C GLY A 184 -5.09 8.75 3.03
N SER A 185 -3.92 8.84 2.39
CA SER A 185 -2.71 9.43 3.01
C SER A 185 -2.90 10.90 3.35
N ALA A 186 -3.60 11.67 2.50
CA ALA A 186 -3.90 13.07 2.78
C ALA A 186 -4.73 13.26 4.06
N LYS A 187 -5.74 12.41 4.30
CA LYS A 187 -6.54 12.44 5.53
C LYS A 187 -5.72 12.04 6.77
N ILE A 188 -4.85 11.05 6.63
CA ILE A 188 -3.95 10.64 7.72
C ILE A 188 -2.99 11.77 8.06
N PHE A 189 -2.42 12.43 7.06
CA PHE A 189 -1.57 13.61 7.24
C PHE A 189 -2.35 14.74 7.92
N ALA A 190 -3.58 15.01 7.47
CA ALA A 190 -4.41 16.04 8.08
C ALA A 190 -4.71 15.77 9.56
N LYS A 191 -4.92 14.49 9.92
CA LYS A 191 -5.10 14.07 11.31
C LYS A 191 -3.80 14.26 12.12
N ALA A 192 -2.67 13.83 11.59
CA ALA A 192 -1.36 13.91 12.23
C ALA A 192 -0.91 15.37 12.48
N HIS A 193 -1.28 16.28 11.57
CA HIS A 193 -0.78 17.65 11.55
C HIS A 193 -1.89 18.70 11.71
N ALA A 194 -2.99 18.37 12.41
CA ALA A 194 -4.17 19.23 12.51
C ALA A 194 -3.90 20.62 13.11
N ALA A 195 -2.91 20.75 14.01
CA ALA A 195 -2.47 22.05 14.53
C ALA A 195 -1.64 22.82 13.49
N TRP A 196 -0.67 22.15 12.86
CA TRP A 196 0.22 22.75 11.87
C TRP A 196 -0.54 23.22 10.62
N LEU A 197 -1.58 22.51 10.19
CA LEU A 197 -2.47 22.92 9.08
C LEU A 197 -3.22 24.23 9.34
N LYS A 198 -3.31 24.69 10.60
CA LYS A 198 -3.95 25.98 10.95
C LYS A 198 -2.94 27.12 11.07
N GLU A 199 -1.65 26.83 11.06
CA GLU A 199 -0.62 27.86 11.15
C GLU A 199 -0.67 28.73 9.88
N PRO A 200 -0.86 30.06 10.00
CA PRO A 200 -0.92 30.95 8.85
C PRO A 200 0.35 30.86 7.99
N GLY A 201 0.16 30.77 6.67
CA GLY A 201 1.28 30.71 5.72
C GLY A 201 2.04 29.38 5.68
N ALA A 202 1.73 28.40 6.54
CA ALA A 202 2.40 27.10 6.50
C ALA A 202 2.07 26.32 5.22
N PHE A 203 0.81 26.35 4.80
CA PHE A 203 0.32 25.59 3.65
C PHE A 203 -0.63 26.41 2.79
N ARG A 204 -0.62 26.06 1.50
CA ARG A 204 -1.76 26.26 0.60
C ARG A 204 -2.17 24.89 0.07
N ARG A 205 -3.42 24.73 -0.36
CA ARG A 205 -3.86 23.53 -1.07
C ARG A 205 -4.03 23.85 -2.54
N ARG A 206 -3.85 22.85 -3.40
CA ARG A 206 -4.26 22.98 -4.80
C ARG A 206 -5.75 23.29 -4.90
N ASP A 207 -6.14 24.08 -5.90
CA ASP A 207 -7.56 24.39 -6.14
C ASP A 207 -8.23 23.29 -6.97
N ASP A 208 -8.41 22.14 -6.35
CA ASP A 208 -9.14 21.01 -6.93
C ASP A 208 -10.03 20.32 -5.90
N ALA A 209 -10.94 19.47 -6.39
CA ALA A 209 -11.93 18.80 -5.56
C ALA A 209 -11.30 17.83 -4.53
N LEU A 210 -10.18 17.17 -4.87
CA LEU A 210 -9.54 16.22 -3.98
C LEU A 210 -8.90 16.96 -2.80
N ALA A 211 -8.09 17.98 -3.10
CA ALA A 211 -7.41 18.81 -2.12
C ALA A 211 -8.42 19.56 -1.23
N LYS A 212 -9.49 20.11 -1.81
CA LYS A 212 -10.60 20.72 -1.06
C LYS A 212 -11.25 19.75 -0.08
N ALA A 213 -11.47 18.50 -0.49
CA ALA A 213 -12.11 17.49 0.35
C ALA A 213 -11.24 17.06 1.56
N ALA A 214 -9.92 16.98 1.39
CA ALA A 214 -9.01 16.60 2.47
C ALA A 214 -8.60 17.78 3.36
N PHE A 215 -8.47 18.98 2.79
CA PHE A 215 -7.94 20.17 3.46
C PHE A 215 -8.89 21.38 3.36
N PRO A 216 -10.17 21.27 3.75
CA PRO A 216 -11.19 22.29 3.47
C PRO A 216 -10.90 23.67 4.06
N LYS A 217 -10.09 23.74 5.13
CA LYS A 217 -9.72 24.98 5.82
C LYS A 217 -8.38 25.57 5.36
N VAL A 218 -7.63 24.86 4.52
CA VAL A 218 -6.37 25.35 3.97
C VAL A 218 -6.69 26.27 2.78
N PRO A 219 -6.10 27.48 2.70
CA PRO A 219 -6.35 28.40 1.60
C PRO A 219 -5.79 27.88 0.26
N THR A 220 -6.32 28.37 -0.85
CA THR A 220 -5.82 28.04 -2.21
C THR A 220 -4.69 28.96 -2.67
N THR A 221 -4.49 30.08 -1.99
CA THR A 221 -3.47 31.09 -2.30
C THR A 221 -2.48 31.24 -1.14
N GLY A 222 -1.33 31.86 -1.40
CA GLY A 222 -0.26 32.09 -0.43
C GLY A 222 1.07 31.44 -0.83
N GLU A 223 2.11 31.64 0.00
CA GLU A 223 3.48 31.15 -0.26
C GLU A 223 3.84 29.85 0.48
N GLY A 224 2.90 29.32 1.26
CA GLY A 224 3.07 28.08 2.00
C GLY A 224 3.27 26.87 1.08
N VAL A 225 3.66 25.75 1.67
CA VAL A 225 3.86 24.50 0.94
C VAL A 225 2.55 24.04 0.32
N GLU A 226 2.57 23.76 -0.97
CA GLU A 226 1.39 23.34 -1.72
C GLU A 226 1.03 21.87 -1.43
N LEU A 227 -0.20 21.62 -0.99
CA LEU A 227 -0.75 20.29 -0.77
C LEU A 227 -1.52 19.82 -2.00
N CYS A 228 -1.01 18.77 -2.65
CA CYS A 228 -1.55 18.16 -3.86
C CYS A 228 -1.97 16.70 -3.61
N ILE A 229 -3.12 16.28 -4.12
CA ILE A 229 -3.58 14.89 -3.97
C ILE A 229 -3.62 14.21 -5.34
N LEU A 230 -2.88 13.11 -5.45
CA LEU A 230 -2.80 12.34 -6.67
C LEU A 230 -3.85 11.22 -6.68
N LEU A 231 -4.28 10.79 -7.86
CA LEU A 231 -5.04 9.55 -7.96
C LEU A 231 -4.13 8.40 -7.54
N SER A 232 -4.59 7.58 -6.59
CA SER A 232 -3.76 6.51 -6.00
C SER A 232 -3.03 5.68 -7.06
N ALA A 233 -1.71 5.54 -6.91
CA ALA A 233 -0.90 4.61 -7.70
C ALA A 233 -1.17 3.12 -7.36
N SER A 234 -1.98 2.83 -6.33
CA SER A 234 -2.33 1.48 -5.85
C SER A 234 -3.83 1.19 -5.85
N PRO A 235 -4.24 -0.06 -6.14
CA PRO A 235 -3.79 -0.87 -7.27
C PRO A 235 -4.40 -0.30 -8.56
N ALA A 236 -3.60 -0.15 -9.60
CA ALA A 236 -4.19 0.00 -10.92
C ALA A 236 -4.81 -1.35 -11.31
N SER A 237 -6.08 -1.35 -11.68
CA SER A 237 -6.77 -2.40 -12.46
C SER A 237 -6.53 -3.85 -12.02
N ASN A 238 -7.55 -4.45 -11.43
CA ASN A 238 -7.61 -5.90 -11.19
C ASN A 238 -7.41 -6.68 -12.50
N PRO A 239 -6.56 -7.73 -12.55
CA PRO A 239 -6.67 -8.77 -13.57
C PRO A 239 -8.07 -9.39 -13.52
N ARG A 240 -8.69 -9.59 -14.69
CA ARG A 240 -10.14 -9.81 -14.91
C ARG A 240 -10.76 -11.05 -14.23
N GLU A 241 -9.99 -11.98 -13.67
CA GLU A 241 -10.54 -13.28 -13.25
C GLU A 241 -11.10 -13.36 -11.81
N THR A 242 -10.84 -12.36 -10.94
CA THR A 242 -11.32 -12.40 -9.54
C THR A 242 -12.28 -11.28 -9.16
N TRP A 243 -12.65 -10.43 -10.13
CA TRP A 243 -13.46 -9.25 -9.86
C TRP A 243 -14.95 -9.53 -10.11
N SER A 244 -15.75 -9.52 -9.04
CA SER A 244 -17.22 -9.55 -9.11
C SER A 244 -17.79 -8.40 -8.28
N ALA A 245 -18.45 -7.47 -8.95
CA ALA A 245 -19.20 -6.37 -8.31
C ALA A 245 -20.17 -6.88 -7.24
N ALA A 246 -20.83 -8.01 -7.50
CA ALA A 246 -21.79 -8.62 -6.59
C ALA A 246 -21.13 -9.15 -5.30
N LYS A 247 -19.97 -9.81 -5.39
CA LYS A 247 -19.18 -10.22 -4.20
C LYS A 247 -18.59 -9.03 -3.43
N GLN A 248 -18.24 -7.94 -4.12
CA GLN A 248 -17.73 -6.72 -3.49
C GLN A 248 -18.85 -5.95 -2.75
N ARG A 249 -20.05 -5.87 -3.34
CA ARG A 249 -21.26 -5.34 -2.70
C ARG A 249 -21.71 -6.18 -1.50
N GLN A 250 -21.71 -7.52 -1.63
CA GLN A 250 -22.01 -8.44 -0.51
C GLN A 250 -20.99 -8.36 0.65
N LYS A 251 -19.77 -7.88 0.40
CA LYS A 251 -18.73 -7.63 1.41
C LYS A 251 -18.68 -6.17 1.92
N GLY A 252 -19.63 -5.32 1.51
CA GLY A 252 -19.77 -3.95 2.02
C GLY A 252 -18.89 -2.89 1.34
N HIS A 253 -18.34 -3.16 0.15
CA HIS A 253 -17.56 -2.17 -0.60
C HIS A 253 -18.47 -1.31 -1.50
N SER A 254 -18.23 0.01 -1.58
CA SER A 254 -19.08 0.95 -2.32
C SER A 254 -18.81 0.99 -3.83
N ASP A 255 -19.85 1.36 -4.58
CA ASP A 255 -19.99 1.21 -6.04
C ASP A 255 -19.00 1.98 -6.91
N GLN A 256 -18.32 2.99 -6.39
CA GLN A 256 -17.53 3.91 -7.22
C GLN A 256 -16.25 3.28 -7.79
N TRP A 257 -15.76 2.18 -7.21
CA TRP A 257 -14.53 1.51 -7.64
C TRP A 257 -14.76 0.33 -8.59
N ALA A 258 -16.00 -0.12 -8.70
CA ALA A 258 -16.39 -1.33 -9.41
C ALA A 258 -16.46 -1.15 -10.94
N ALA A 259 -16.65 0.07 -11.44
CA ALA A 259 -17.17 0.27 -12.80
C ALA A 259 -16.18 0.84 -13.84
N ARG A 260 -14.86 0.91 -13.59
CA ARG A 260 -13.96 1.66 -14.51
C ARG A 260 -13.22 0.78 -15.56
N PRO A 261 -13.34 1.11 -16.86
CA PRO A 261 -12.76 0.36 -17.99
C PRO A 261 -11.26 0.65 -18.23
N ALA A 262 -10.68 -0.03 -19.23
CA ALA A 262 -9.27 -0.09 -19.63
C ALA A 262 -8.49 1.26 -19.78
N ALA A 263 -9.14 2.42 -19.73
CA ALA A 263 -8.50 3.74 -19.87
C ALA A 263 -7.99 4.36 -18.54
N LEU A 264 -7.89 3.58 -17.45
CA LEU A 264 -7.57 4.11 -16.13
C LEU A 264 -6.11 4.58 -16.00
N TYR A 265 -5.16 3.90 -16.65
CA TYR A 265 -3.75 4.27 -16.59
C TYR A 265 -3.45 5.59 -17.31
N PRO A 266 -3.84 5.81 -18.59
CA PRO A 266 -3.64 7.10 -19.27
C PRO A 266 -4.26 8.28 -18.51
N PHE A 267 -5.45 8.10 -17.94
CA PHE A 267 -6.10 9.13 -17.13
C PHE A 267 -5.33 9.44 -15.84
N LYS A 268 -4.90 8.41 -15.09
CA LYS A 268 -4.07 8.58 -13.90
C LYS A 268 -2.74 9.25 -14.25
N ARG A 269 -2.06 8.76 -15.28
CA ARG A 269 -0.79 9.31 -15.74
C ARG A 269 -0.91 10.79 -16.06
N ARG A 270 -1.91 11.17 -16.87
CA ARG A 270 -2.15 12.58 -17.20
C ARG A 270 -2.37 13.43 -15.94
N GLN A 271 -3.17 12.95 -14.99
CA GLN A 271 -3.40 13.67 -13.74
C GLN A 271 -2.12 13.81 -12.90
N TRP A 272 -1.27 12.79 -12.87
CA TRP A 272 0.03 12.88 -12.20
C TRP A 272 0.96 13.88 -12.90
N PHE A 273 0.95 13.93 -14.23
CA PHE A 273 1.76 14.87 -14.98
C PHE A 273 1.30 16.30 -14.67
N ASP A 274 0.01 16.58 -14.83
CA ASP A 274 -0.56 17.92 -14.61
C ASP A 274 -0.41 18.43 -13.17
N VAL A 275 -0.31 17.52 -12.19
CA VAL A 275 -0.31 17.86 -10.74
C VAL A 275 1.09 17.81 -10.11
N CYS A 276 1.92 16.85 -10.48
CA CYS A 276 3.19 16.56 -9.82
C CYS A 276 4.41 16.84 -10.69
N PHE A 277 4.35 16.52 -11.99
CA PHE A 277 5.49 16.59 -12.92
C PHE A 277 5.43 17.77 -13.90
N ALA A 278 4.45 18.66 -13.74
CA ALA A 278 4.33 19.92 -14.47
C ALA A 278 5.17 21.04 -13.85
#